data_AF-A0A7S3KSY3-F1
#
_entry.id   AF-A0A7S3KSY3-F1
#
_cell.length_a   1.000
_cell.length_b   1.000
_cell.length_c   1.000
_cell.angle_alpha   90.00
_cell.angle_beta   90.00
_cell.angle_gamma   90.00
#
_symmetry.space_group_name_H-M   'P 1'
#
loop_
_entity.id
_entity.type
_entity.pdbx_description
1 polymer ?
#
loop_
_entity_poly.entity_id
_entity_poly.type
_entity_poly.pdbx_seq_one_letter_code
_entity_poly.pdbx_strand_id
1 'polypeptide(L)'
;MMKPNDPRTTVQSKLVDKQKAEEEKKETKRSRLTKMEIKKIEKERVALFFSHNKELGPPYQVLLDTNFINFSIQYKLDIVKEMMNALLAKCVPVLTDC
;
A
#
# COMPACT_ATOMS: atom_id res chain seq x y z
N MET A 1 -35.45 54.83 -18.41
CA MET A 1 -34.85 53.77 -19.26
C MET A 1 -33.33 53.97 -19.26
N MET A 2 -32.54 53.10 -18.62
CA MET A 2 -31.08 53.19 -18.70
C MET A 2 -30.60 52.80 -20.11
N LYS A 3 -29.60 53.51 -20.63
CA LYS A 3 -29.12 53.33 -22.01
C LYS A 3 -28.41 51.98 -22.15
N PRO A 4 -28.53 51.27 -23.30
CA PRO A 4 -27.95 49.93 -23.50
C PRO A 4 -26.42 49.83 -23.39
N ASN A 5 -25.70 50.95 -23.34
CA ASN A 5 -24.24 51.00 -23.34
C ASN A 5 -23.71 51.93 -22.23
N ASP A 6 -24.20 51.74 -20.99
CA ASP A 6 -23.67 52.41 -19.80
C ASP A 6 -22.39 51.69 -19.33
N PRO A 7 -21.24 52.38 -19.22
CA PRO A 7 -19.96 51.77 -18.85
C PRO A 7 -19.98 51.08 -17.49
N ARG A 8 -20.93 51.42 -16.60
CA ARG A 8 -21.08 50.75 -15.29
C ARG A 8 -21.63 49.32 -15.42
N THR A 9 -22.48 49.06 -16.41
CA THR A 9 -23.09 47.75 -16.62
C THR A 9 -22.09 46.75 -17.22
N THR A 10 -21.20 47.21 -18.11
CA THR A 10 -20.14 46.39 -18.72
C THR A 10 -19.04 45.99 -17.74
N VAL A 11 -18.76 46.82 -16.72
CA VAL A 11 -17.78 46.49 -15.68
C VAL A 11 -18.34 45.43 -14.74
N GLN A 12 -19.62 45.51 -14.37
CA GLN A 12 -20.27 44.51 -13.54
C GLN A 12 -20.36 43.14 -14.22
N SER A 13 -20.73 43.07 -15.50
CA SER A 13 -20.76 41.79 -16.24
C SER A 13 -19.39 41.13 -16.32
N LYS A 14 -18.33 41.90 -16.63
CA LYS A 14 -16.95 41.41 -16.69
C LYS A 14 -16.41 40.86 -15.36
N LEU A 15 -16.88 41.40 -14.23
CA LEU A 15 -16.50 40.91 -12.89
C LEU A 15 -17.20 39.58 -12.56
N VAL A 16 -18.48 39.46 -12.91
CA VAL A 16 -19.26 38.22 -12.73
C VAL A 16 -18.73 37.09 -13.61
N ASP A 17 -18.37 37.40 -14.87
CA ASP A 17 -17.79 36.41 -15.80
C ASP A 17 -16.40 35.92 -15.33
N LYS A 18 -15.59 36.80 -14.74
CA LYS A 18 -14.30 36.43 -14.12
C LYS A 18 -14.49 35.52 -12.91
N GLN A 19 -15.48 35.79 -12.06
CA GLN A 19 -15.78 34.97 -10.88
C GLN A 19 -16.28 33.58 -11.27
N LYS A 20 -17.19 33.48 -12.25
CA LYS A 20 -17.66 32.20 -12.79
C LYS A 20 -16.52 31.38 -13.42
N ALA A 21 -15.63 32.03 -14.17
CA ALA A 21 -14.46 31.36 -14.75
C ALA A 21 -13.44 30.88 -13.70
N GLU A 22 -13.36 31.52 -12.53
CA GLU A 22 -12.52 31.06 -11.42
C GLU A 22 -13.14 29.89 -10.65
N GLU A 23 -14.47 29.88 -10.49
CA GLU A 23 -15.22 28.77 -9.88
C GLU A 23 -15.17 27.51 -10.74
N GLU A 24 -15.39 27.63 -12.06
CA GLU A 24 -15.25 26.52 -13.02
C GLU A 24 -13.82 25.94 -13.03
N LYS A 25 -12.80 26.79 -12.93
CA LYS A 25 -11.39 26.34 -12.81
C LYS A 25 -11.11 25.61 -11.50
N LYS A 26 -11.71 26.04 -10.38
CA LYS A 26 -11.59 25.37 -9.08
C LYS A 26 -12.32 24.03 -9.08
N GLU A 27 -13.50 23.96 -9.69
CA GLU A 27 -14.30 22.74 -9.81
C GLU A 27 -13.63 21.73 -10.74
N THR A 28 -13.02 22.19 -11.85
CA THR A 28 -12.22 21.35 -12.75
C THR A 28 -10.94 20.83 -12.09
N LYS A 29 -10.30 21.63 -11.22
CA LYS A 29 -9.15 21.17 -10.42
C LYS A 29 -9.58 20.15 -9.36
N ARG A 30 -10.71 20.38 -8.69
CA ARG A 30 -11.28 19.44 -7.70
C ARG A 30 -11.65 18.13 -8.36
N SER A 31 -12.34 18.14 -9.50
CA SER A 31 -12.71 16.93 -10.25
C SER A 31 -11.49 16.16 -10.78
N ARG A 32 -10.41 16.85 -11.15
CA ARG A 32 -9.10 16.21 -11.45
C ARG A 32 -8.45 15.56 -10.24
N LEU A 33 -8.56 16.17 -9.06
CA LEU A 33 -8.07 15.60 -7.79
C LEU A 33 -8.90 14.39 -7.36
N THR A 34 -10.23 14.42 -7.51
CA THR A 34 -11.10 13.26 -7.22
C THR A 34 -10.95 12.12 -8.22
N LYS A 35 -10.48 12.41 -9.44
CA LYS A 35 -10.23 11.41 -10.49
C LYS A 35 -8.77 10.92 -10.52
N MET A 36 -7.95 11.28 -9.54
CA MET A 36 -6.66 10.62 -9.34
C MET A 36 -6.95 9.22 -8.79
N GLU A 37 -7.17 8.26 -9.68
CA GLU A 37 -7.08 6.84 -9.33
C GLU A 37 -5.69 6.60 -8.75
N ILE A 38 -5.60 6.42 -7.44
CA ILE A 38 -4.36 6.08 -6.75
C ILE A 38 -3.96 4.71 -7.26
N LYS A 39 -3.02 4.66 -8.21
CA LYS A 39 -2.45 3.41 -8.68
C LYS A 39 -1.74 2.77 -7.49
N LYS A 40 -2.34 1.73 -6.91
CA LYS A 40 -1.74 0.95 -5.84
C LYS A 40 -0.62 0.10 -6.45
N ILE A 41 0.58 0.65 -6.44
CA ILE A 41 1.78 -0.06 -6.85
C ILE A 41 2.29 -0.80 -5.61
N GLU A 42 2.49 -2.11 -5.73
CA GLU A 42 3.12 -2.89 -4.68
C GLU A 42 4.59 -2.47 -4.58
N LYS A 43 4.99 -2.01 -3.39
CA LYS A 43 6.37 -1.62 -3.12
C LYS A 43 7.16 -2.86 -2.74
N GLU A 44 8.36 -3.01 -3.31
CA GLU A 44 9.29 -4.06 -2.91
C GLU A 44 9.67 -3.93 -1.43
N ARG A 45 9.87 -5.07 -0.76
CA ARG A 45 10.28 -5.07 0.65
C ARG A 45 11.74 -4.64 0.78
N VAL A 46 12.03 -3.78 1.76
CA VAL A 46 13.37 -3.22 2.02
C VAL A 46 14.39 -4.30 2.39
N ALA A 47 13.93 -5.38 3.02
CA ALA A 47 14.75 -6.53 3.43
C ALA A 47 15.32 -7.34 2.25
N LEU A 48 14.71 -7.22 1.07
CA LEU A 48 15.07 -7.99 -0.12
C LEU A 48 16.15 -7.26 -0.92
N PHE A 49 17.26 -7.96 -1.19
CA PHE A 49 18.20 -7.62 -2.24
C PHE A 49 17.91 -8.52 -3.45
N PHE A 50 17.26 -7.96 -4.46
CA PHE A 50 16.57 -8.74 -5.50
C PHE A 50 15.61 -9.75 -4.84
N SER A 51 15.87 -11.05 -4.95
CA SER A 51 15.07 -12.10 -4.31
C SER A 51 15.65 -12.60 -2.98
N HIS A 52 16.82 -12.12 -2.56
CA HIS A 52 17.50 -12.59 -1.35
C HIS A 52 17.10 -11.75 -0.12
N ASN A 53 16.53 -12.39 0.90
CA ASN A 53 16.15 -11.71 2.13
C ASN A 53 17.35 -11.63 3.10
N LYS A 54 17.88 -10.42 3.31
CA LYS A 54 19.03 -10.17 4.19
C LYS A 54 18.69 -10.18 5.68
N GLU A 55 17.41 -10.10 6.04
CA GLU A 55 16.96 -10.12 7.45
C GLU A 55 16.84 -11.53 8.02
N LEU A 56 16.84 -12.58 7.17
CA LEU A 56 16.80 -13.96 7.65
C LEU A 56 18.16 -14.36 8.21
N GLY A 57 18.23 -14.50 9.53
CA GLY A 57 19.39 -15.03 10.24
C GLY A 57 18.99 -15.76 11.53
N PRO A 58 19.94 -16.45 12.16
CA PRO A 58 19.71 -17.09 13.46
C PRO A 58 19.38 -16.07 14.56
N PRO A 59 18.47 -16.38 15.51
CA PRO A 59 17.64 -17.58 15.57
C PRO A 59 16.50 -17.54 14.54
N TYR A 60 16.38 -18.60 13.72
CA TYR A 60 15.35 -18.68 12.69
C TYR A 60 13.98 -18.91 13.32
N GLN A 61 13.03 -18.03 13.01
CA GLN A 61 11.62 -18.23 13.34
C GLN A 61 10.95 -18.92 12.16
N VAL A 62 10.40 -20.10 12.41
CA VAL A 62 9.83 -20.96 11.35
C VAL A 62 8.37 -21.21 11.66
N LEU A 63 7.50 -20.76 10.76
CA LEU A 63 6.07 -21.03 10.84
C LEU A 63 5.82 -22.51 10.49
N LEU A 64 5.10 -23.21 11.36
CA LEU A 64 4.72 -24.60 11.14
C LEU A 64 3.25 -24.71 10.74
N ASP A 65 2.98 -25.64 9.84
CA ASP A 65 1.63 -26.04 9.45
C ASP A 65 1.28 -27.42 10.04
N THR A 66 -0.01 -27.67 10.21
CA THR A 66 -0.60 -28.95 10.62
C THR A 66 -0.07 -30.13 9.79
N ASN A 67 0.07 -29.97 8.48
CA ASN A 67 0.59 -31.02 7.60
C ASN A 67 2.05 -31.38 7.90
N PHE A 68 2.88 -30.37 8.21
CA PHE A 68 4.27 -30.58 8.59
C PHE A 68 4.38 -31.36 9.91
N ILE A 69 3.53 -31.03 10.90
CA ILE A 69 3.47 -31.75 12.17
C ILE A 69 3.04 -33.21 11.95
N ASN A 70 2.01 -33.45 11.13
CA ASN A 70 1.54 -34.79 10.82
C ASN A 70 2.65 -35.65 10.19
N PHE A 71 3.39 -35.11 9.22
CA PHE A 71 4.52 -35.84 8.64
C PHE A 71 5.68 -36.05 9.62
N SER A 72 5.98 -35.05 10.46
CA SER A 72 7.02 -35.19 11.48
C SER A 72 6.71 -36.34 12.45
N ILE A 73 5.45 -36.49 12.84
CA ILE A 73 4.99 -37.62 13.67
C ILE A 73 5.10 -38.94 12.92
N GLN A 74 4.62 -39.02 11.68
CA GLN A 74 4.67 -40.25 10.87
C GLN A 74 6.11 -40.77 10.69
N TYR A 75 7.06 -39.86 10.46
CA TYR A 75 8.47 -40.20 10.28
C TYR A 75 9.27 -40.24 11.60
N LYS A 76 8.61 -40.02 12.75
CA LYS A 76 9.23 -40.02 14.09
C LYS A 76 10.38 -39.02 14.22
N LEU A 77 10.23 -37.85 13.62
CA LEU A 77 11.20 -36.76 13.66
C LEU A 77 10.89 -35.83 14.84
N ASP A 78 11.92 -35.50 15.63
CA ASP A 78 11.85 -34.44 16.63
C ASP A 78 11.97 -33.09 15.92
N ILE A 79 10.87 -32.35 15.84
CA ILE A 79 10.73 -31.11 15.08
C ILE A 79 11.85 -30.12 15.41
N VAL A 80 12.09 -29.82 16.69
CA VAL A 80 13.06 -28.77 17.07
C VAL A 80 14.47 -29.22 16.74
N LYS A 81 14.82 -30.46 17.09
CA LYS A 81 16.16 -31.01 16.87
C LYS A 81 16.47 -31.14 15.38
N GLU A 82 15.56 -31.68 14.59
CA GLU A 82 15.78 -31.91 13.17
C GLU A 82 15.79 -30.58 12.37
N MET A 83 15.02 -29.57 12.80
CA MET A 83 15.13 -28.22 12.22
C MET A 83 16.48 -27.57 12.51
N MET A 84 17.00 -27.73 13.73
CA MET A 84 18.36 -27.27 14.07
C MET A 84 19.44 -28.01 13.28
N ASN A 85 19.28 -29.31 13.06
CA ASN A 85 20.19 -30.11 12.23
C ASN A 85 20.15 -29.67 10.76
N ALA A 86 18.96 -29.36 10.23
CA ALA A 86 18.79 -28.95 8.82
C ALA A 86 19.37 -27.56 8.53
N LEU A 87 19.21 -26.61 9.45
CA LEU A 87 19.66 -25.22 9.27
C LEU A 87 21.00 -24.91 9.95
N LEU A 88 21.56 -25.87 10.71
CA LEU A 88 22.79 -25.74 11.49
C LEU A 88 22.80 -24.51 12.41
N ALA A 89 21.61 -24.14 12.90
CA ALA A 89 21.39 -22.92 13.67
C ALA A 89 20.23 -23.10 14.65
N LYS A 90 20.15 -22.21 15.64
CA LYS A 90 19.01 -22.18 16.58
C LYS A 90 17.72 -21.86 15.81
N CYS A 91 16.72 -22.72 15.97
CA CYS A 91 15.41 -22.58 15.35
C CYS A 91 14.33 -22.46 16.43
N VAL A 92 13.34 -21.61 16.18
CA VAL A 92 12.17 -21.39 17.04
C VAL A 92 10.92 -21.67 16.19
N PRO A 93 10.26 -22.82 16.38
CA PRO A 93 9.01 -23.10 15.69
C PRO A 93 7.90 -22.20 16.23
N VAL A 94 7.06 -21.67 15.33
CA VAL A 94 5.92 -20.83 15.65
C VAL A 94 4.67 -21.45 15.04
N LEU A 95 3.66 -21.69 15.88
CA LEU A 95 2.34 -22.14 15.46
C LEU A 95 1.38 -20.95 15.52
N THR A 96 0.57 -20.81 14.48
CA THR A 96 -0.52 -19.83 14.44
C THR A 96 -1.82 -20.44 14.97
N ASP A 97 -2.77 -19.60 15.39
CA ASP A 97 -4.06 -20.06 15.95
C ASP A 97 -5.05 -20.58 14.88
N CYS A 98 -4.76 -20.35 13.59
CA CYS A 98 -5.64 -20.67 12.47
C CYS A 98 -5.69 -22.16 12.13
#